data_AF-M9M441-F1
#
_entry.id   AF-M9M441-F1
#
_cell.length_a   1.000
_cell.length_b   1.000
_cell.length_c   1.000
_cell.angle_alpha   90.00
_cell.angle_beta   90.00
_cell.angle_gamma   90.00
#
_symmetry.space_group_name_H-M   'P 1'
#
loop_
_entity.id
_entity.type
_entity.pdbx_description
1 polymer ?
#
loop_
_entity_poly.entity_id
_entity_poly.type
_entity_poly.pdbx_seq_one_letter_code
_entity_poly.pdbx_strand_id
1 'polypeptide(L)' 'MSQSVQDPAQLGEEDMGEGFGPLPVSKLEDFGISSSDCKKLAEAGYNTVESIAFTPKKNLLLVKGISEAKADKILAEDD' A
#
# COMPACT_ATOMS: atom_id res chain seq x y z
N MET A 1 30.27 7.43 -19.22
CA MET A 1 29.13 8.28 -18.80
C MET A 1 28.10 7.33 -18.23
N SER A 2 28.14 7.15 -16.90
CA SER A 2 27.26 6.22 -16.18
C SER A 2 25.94 6.92 -15.90
N GLN A 3 24.97 6.79 -16.80
CA GLN A 3 23.61 7.24 -16.57
C GLN A 3 22.66 6.36 -17.36
N SER A 4 21.97 5.48 -16.64
CA SER A 4 20.52 5.22 -16.73
C SER A 4 20.25 4.09 -15.76
N VAL A 5 20.05 4.47 -14.50
CA VAL A 5 19.36 3.62 -13.54
C VAL A 5 17.98 3.38 -14.13
N GLN A 6 17.72 2.14 -14.53
CA GLN A 6 16.37 1.70 -14.83
C GLN A 6 15.76 1.46 -13.46
N ASP A 7 14.83 2.32 -13.05
CA ASP A 7 13.92 2.07 -11.93
C ASP A 7 12.72 1.28 -12.49
N PRO A 8 12.59 -0.03 -12.27
CA PRO A 8 11.35 -0.75 -12.55
C PRO A 8 10.47 -0.72 -11.29
N ALA A 9 10.05 0.46 -10.86
CA ALA A 9 9.07 0.61 -9.79
C ALA A 9 7.66 0.76 -10.37
N GLN A 10 7.23 -0.21 -11.17
CA GLN A 10 5.83 -0.37 -11.57
C GLN A 10 5.49 -1.87 -11.60
N LEU A 11 5.41 -2.48 -10.41
CA LEU A 11 4.71 -3.74 -10.21
C LEU A 11 3.31 -3.39 -9.69
N GLY A 12 2.32 -3.53 -10.55
CA GLY A 12 0.94 -3.23 -10.21
C GLY A 12 -0.03 -3.73 -11.26
N GLU A 13 0.12 -4.98 -11.70
CA GLU A 13 -0.88 -5.67 -12.53
C GLU A 13 -0.57 -7.19 -12.58
N GLU A 14 -0.99 -7.95 -11.56
CA GLU A 14 -1.26 -9.39 -11.73
C GLU A 14 -2.19 -9.92 -10.63
N ASP A 15 -3.49 -9.82 -10.89
CA ASP A 15 -4.51 -10.75 -10.40
C ASP A 15 -4.29 -12.08 -11.13
N MET A 16 -3.60 -13.06 -10.50
CA MET A 16 -3.68 -14.45 -10.97
C MET A 16 -3.21 -15.48 -9.94
N GLY A 17 -4.17 -16.20 -9.35
CA GLY A 17 -3.95 -17.57 -8.91
C GLY A 17 -3.82 -17.78 -7.40
N GLU A 18 -4.51 -18.81 -6.93
CA GLU A 18 -4.60 -19.27 -5.55
C GLU A 18 -3.24 -19.43 -4.84
N GLY A 19 -3.04 -18.65 -3.77
CA GLY A 19 -2.04 -18.88 -2.71
C GLY A 19 -0.74 -18.06 -2.84
N PHE A 20 -0.56 -17.10 -1.92
CA PHE A 20 0.67 -16.29 -1.70
C PHE A 20 1.02 -15.25 -2.78
N GLY A 21 0.09 -14.33 -3.04
CA GLY A 21 0.35 -13.06 -3.73
C GLY A 21 0.11 -11.85 -2.82
N PRO A 22 0.69 -10.67 -3.13
CA PRO A 22 0.56 -9.48 -2.31
C PRO A 22 -0.90 -9.06 -2.21
N LEU A 23 -1.39 -8.89 -0.98
CA LEU A 23 -2.79 -8.54 -0.73
C LEU A 23 -3.11 -7.16 -1.34
N PRO A 24 -4.24 -7.00 -2.06
CA PRO A 24 -4.60 -5.70 -2.65
C PRO A 24 -4.98 -4.69 -1.56
N VAL A 25 -4.77 -3.39 -1.82
CA VAL A 25 -5.14 -2.30 -0.89
C VAL A 25 -6.63 -2.31 -0.53
N SER A 26 -7.51 -2.86 -1.37
CA SER A 26 -8.93 -3.08 -1.05
C SER A 26 -9.14 -3.98 0.16
N LYS A 27 -8.19 -4.85 0.52
CA LYS A 27 -8.28 -5.65 1.74
C LYS A 27 -8.28 -4.78 2.99
N LEU A 28 -7.72 -3.57 2.92
CA LEU A 28 -7.79 -2.56 3.97
C LEU A 28 -9.21 -2.12 4.30
N GLU A 29 -10.15 -2.30 3.37
CA GLU A 29 -11.55 -2.01 3.59
C GLU A 29 -12.14 -2.87 4.71
N ASP A 30 -11.72 -4.13 4.81
CA ASP A 30 -12.12 -5.05 5.89
C ASP A 30 -11.56 -4.61 7.26
N PHE A 31 -10.42 -3.92 7.28
CA PHE A 31 -9.80 -3.37 8.50
C PHE A 31 -10.42 -2.03 8.96
N GLY A 32 -11.44 -1.57 8.23
CA GLY A 32 -12.14 -0.32 8.49
C GLY A 32 -11.43 0.90 7.92
N ILE A 33 -10.62 0.72 6.86
CA ILE A 33 -10.17 1.80 6.00
C ILE A 33 -11.26 2.06 4.96
N SER A 34 -11.61 3.31 4.67
CA SER A 34 -12.65 3.56 3.67
C SER A 34 -12.09 3.35 2.25
N SER A 35 -12.94 2.97 1.29
CA SER A 35 -12.56 2.83 -0.12
C SER A 35 -11.88 4.10 -0.68
N SER A 36 -12.34 5.27 -0.24
CA SER A 36 -11.75 6.57 -0.57
C SER A 36 -10.31 6.72 -0.07
N ASP A 37 -9.96 6.07 1.03
CA ASP A 37 -8.61 6.09 1.59
C ASP A 37 -7.71 5.07 0.91
N CYS A 38 -8.24 3.90 0.58
CA CYS A 38 -7.56 2.90 -0.25
C CYS A 38 -7.18 3.49 -1.62
N LYS A 39 -8.08 4.28 -2.24
CA LYS A 39 -7.77 5.01 -3.48
C LYS A 39 -6.63 6.00 -3.31
N LYS A 40 -6.61 6.79 -2.23
CA LYS A 40 -5.51 7.74 -1.98
C LYS A 40 -4.18 7.04 -1.77
N LEU A 41 -4.20 5.87 -1.11
CA LEU A 41 -3.03 5.02 -0.93
C LEU A 41 -2.54 4.51 -2.30
N ALA A 42 -3.44 4.00 -3.14
CA ALA A 42 -3.12 3.60 -4.51
C ALA A 42 -2.56 4.76 -5.36
N GLU A 43 -3.16 5.95 -5.29
CA GLU A 43 -2.66 7.17 -5.95
C GLU A 43 -1.29 7.62 -5.41
N ALA A 44 -0.99 7.33 -4.14
CA ALA A 44 0.33 7.54 -3.55
C ALA A 44 1.36 6.46 -3.93
N GLY A 45 0.96 5.46 -4.74
CA GLY A 45 1.80 4.36 -5.20
C GLY A 45 1.62 3.05 -4.42
N TYR A 46 0.75 3.03 -3.41
CA TYR A 46 0.52 1.88 -2.55
C TYR A 46 -0.71 1.07 -2.99
N ASN A 47 -0.50 0.15 -3.92
CA ASN A 47 -1.57 -0.69 -4.48
C ASN A 47 -1.79 -1.99 -3.70
N THR A 48 -0.85 -2.37 -2.83
CA THR A 48 -0.88 -3.60 -2.04
C THR A 48 -0.63 -3.32 -0.56
N VAL A 49 -1.24 -4.14 0.31
CA VAL A 49 -1.06 -4.07 1.78
C VAL A 49 0.40 -4.28 2.15
N GLU A 50 1.09 -5.21 1.49
CA GLU A 50 2.51 -5.49 1.73
C GLU A 50 3.39 -4.26 1.46
N SER A 51 3.11 -3.51 0.38
CA SER A 51 3.83 -2.27 0.09
C SER A 51 3.56 -1.19 1.15
N ILE A 52 2.39 -1.22 1.80
CA ILE A 52 2.01 -0.31 2.89
C ILE A 52 2.68 -0.74 4.19
N ALA A 53 2.74 -2.05 4.47
CA ALA A 53 3.39 -2.63 5.63
C ALA A 53 4.91 -2.39 5.62
N PHE A 54 5.55 -2.54 4.45
CA PHE A 54 6.96 -2.18 4.25
C PHE A 54 7.23 -0.67 4.30
N THR A 55 6.17 0.15 4.28
CA THR A 55 6.29 1.60 4.32
C THR A 55 6.19 2.10 5.76
N PRO A 56 7.14 2.95 6.22
CA PRO A 56 7.08 3.46 7.59
C PRO A 56 5.82 4.31 7.82
N LYS A 57 5.22 4.20 9.00
CA LYS A 57 4.01 4.94 9.43
C LYS A 57 4.04 6.43 9.06
N LYS A 58 5.21 7.06 9.13
CA LYS A 58 5.43 8.47 8.75
C LYS A 58 5.03 8.78 7.31
N ASN A 59 5.31 7.88 6.36
CA ASN A 59 4.95 8.07 4.96
C ASN A 59 3.45 7.90 4.73
N LEU A 60 2.80 6.98 5.45
CA LEU A 60 1.35 6.82 5.39
C LEU A 60 0.63 8.07 5.90
N LEU A 61 1.19 8.74 6.90
CA LEU A 61 0.69 10.01 7.42
C LEU A 61 0.85 11.19 6.45
N LEU A 62 1.78 11.10 5.49
CA LEU A 62 1.91 12.12 4.44
C LEU A 62 0.78 12.03 3.41
N VAL A 63 0.09 10.89 3.31
CA VAL A 63 -1.04 10.72 2.40
C VAL A 63 -2.22 11.53 2.94
N LYS A 64 -2.62 12.56 2.19
CA LYS A 64 -3.70 13.48 2.58
C LYS A 64 -5.02 12.74 2.83
N GLY A 65 -5.41 12.62 4.10
CA GLY A 65 -6.67 12.00 4.52
C GLY A 65 -6.51 10.62 5.18
N ILE A 66 -5.29 10.09 5.25
CA ILE A 66 -4.94 8.97 6.10
C ILE A 66 -4.61 9.51 7.49
N SER A 67 -5.24 8.96 8.52
CA SER A 67 -4.98 9.31 9.92
C SER A 67 -4.04 8.29 10.56
N GLU A 68 -3.43 8.66 11.69
CA GLU A 68 -2.58 7.73 12.46
C GLU A 68 -3.31 6.44 12.80
N ALA A 69 -4.58 6.51 13.18
CA ALA A 69 -5.38 5.34 13.49
C ALA A 69 -5.53 4.36 12.30
N LYS A 70 -5.56 4.87 11.07
CA LYS A 70 -5.65 4.03 9.86
C LYS A 70 -4.32 3.35 9.57
N ALA A 71 -3.24 4.13 9.59
CA ALA A 71 -1.89 3.59 9.39
C ALA A 71 -1.52 2.55 10.47
N ASP A 72 -1.89 2.80 11.73
CA ASP A 72 -1.65 1.89 12.85
C ASP A 72 -2.39 0.56 12.67
N LYS A 73 -3.66 0.59 12.25
CA LYS A 73 -4.43 -0.62 11.94
C LYS A 73 -3.83 -1.45 10.83
N ILE A 74 -3.32 -0.81 9.78
CA ILE A 74 -2.71 -1.51 8.65
C ILE A 74 -1.40 -2.17 9.08
N LEU A 75 -0.58 -1.45 9.85
CA LEU A 75 0.68 -1.97 10.38
C LEU A 75 0.47 -3.03 11.46
N ALA A 76 -0.67 -3.01 12.16
CA ALA A 76 -1.02 -3.99 13.18
C ALA A 76 -1.45 -5.36 12.60
N GLU A 77 -1.74 -5.46 11.30
CA GLU A 77 -2.00 -6.76 10.65
C GLU A 77 -0.73 -7.57 10.38
N ASP A 78 0.45 -6.93 10.42
CA ASP A 78 1.73 -7.56 10.09
C ASP A 78 2.46 -8.14 11.33
N ASP A 79 1.90 -8.00 12.53
CA ASP A 79 2.50 -8.44 13.82
C ASP A 79 1.92 -9.78 14.34
#